data_AF-A0A8J6ZZJ5-F1
#
_entry.id   AF-A0A8J6ZZJ5-F1
#
_cell.length_a   1.000
_cell.length_b   1.000
_cell.length_c   1.000
_cell.angle_alpha   90.00
_cell.angle_beta   90.00
_cell.angle_gamma   90.00
#
_symmetry.space_group_name_H-M   'P 1'
#
loop_
_entity.id
_entity.type
_entity.pdbx_description
1 polymer ?
#
loop_
_entity_poly.entity_id
_entity_poly.type
_entity_poly.pdbx_seq_one_letter_code
_entity_poly.pdbx_strand_id
1 'polypeptide(L)'
;MKLEVPNSDRVIIISLSLILAFTPDFTKSLIMKLSGAELKRLVKAIVSAYPTKNDLAMMVEFELEENLDAIAGGENVTDIVFKLLTRWAIPRGKTYRLILAAYETNPDNPDLKEFYESVVINKRFITDSPVITTDFGPNINWKGETDEIQLQNWLKPNFDYLDVGFLKRAIEQSASVCRIEIPSRKIMGTGVLITPNKILTNYHVFHPNEESNIENNARDAVLKFGFFTSDDGGENSGNSFKLDNQKPILRFSKTEHLDYILLQVESKINQEKDIKPARWDGKKLPIEKMGISVLQHPEGDSMKLSISHDGITGVYHNSGLVQYVNKTALGSSGSPCFDEDWCLVALHHAQRAKTFGTIREGILFAAIYQEIQSDLA
;
A
#
# COMPACT_ATOMS: atom_id res chain seq x y z
N MET A 1 43.79 -11.67 34.48
CA MET A 1 42.57 -11.64 35.31
C MET A 1 41.43 -11.20 34.42
N LYS A 2 40.60 -12.16 33.97
CA LYS A 2 39.34 -11.90 33.25
C LYS A 2 38.33 -11.33 34.26
N LEU A 3 37.68 -10.23 33.92
CA LEU A 3 36.46 -9.74 34.56
C LEU A 3 35.64 -9.11 33.42
N GLU A 4 34.83 -9.92 32.73
CA GLU A 4 33.37 -10.01 32.90
C GLU A 4 32.64 -8.69 32.58
N VAL A 5 31.97 -8.70 31.41
CA VAL A 5 31.02 -7.68 30.97
C VAL A 5 29.62 -8.18 31.35
N PRO A 6 28.78 -7.40 32.04
CA PRO A 6 27.37 -7.73 32.16
C PRO A 6 26.61 -7.21 30.94
N ASN A 7 25.87 -8.14 30.34
CA ASN A 7 24.87 -7.96 29.32
C ASN A 7 23.55 -7.51 29.99
N SER A 8 22.88 -6.46 29.49
CA SER A 8 21.41 -6.32 29.58
C SER A 8 20.93 -5.15 28.70
N ASP A 9 20.31 -5.51 27.58
CA ASP A 9 19.14 -4.90 26.95
C ASP A 9 18.75 -3.47 27.37
N ARG A 10 19.00 -2.52 26.46
CA ARG A 10 18.21 -1.30 26.36
C ARG A 10 17.73 -1.16 24.92
N VAL A 11 16.53 -1.66 24.68
CA VAL A 11 15.67 -1.28 23.56
C VAL A 11 15.49 0.24 23.66
N ILE A 12 16.03 0.99 22.69
CA ILE A 12 15.72 2.41 22.54
C ILE A 12 14.29 2.46 21.96
N ILE A 13 13.30 2.55 22.84
CA ILE A 13 11.96 3.02 22.47
C ILE A 13 12.12 4.51 22.17
N ILE A 14 12.17 4.88 20.90
CA ILE A 14 12.05 6.28 20.51
C ILE A 14 10.60 6.68 20.79
N SER A 15 10.37 7.45 21.86
CA SER A 15 9.07 8.02 22.18
C SER A 15 8.57 8.88 21.01
N LEU A 16 7.32 8.68 20.60
CA LEU A 16 6.64 9.39 19.51
C LEU A 16 6.68 10.93 19.67
N SER A 17 6.84 11.40 20.91
CA SER A 17 7.06 12.79 21.29
C SER A 17 8.26 13.45 20.57
N LEU A 18 9.27 12.67 20.18
CA LEU A 18 10.49 13.20 19.55
C LEU A 18 10.30 13.50 18.05
N ILE A 19 9.36 12.84 17.39
CA ILE A 19 9.06 13.05 15.96
C ILE A 19 8.17 14.30 15.76
N LEU A 20 7.36 14.65 16.77
CA LEU A 20 6.46 15.81 16.73
C LEU A 20 7.15 17.16 16.98
N ALA A 21 8.42 17.16 17.43
CA ALA A 21 9.11 18.36 17.88
C ALA A 21 9.76 19.22 16.76
N PHE A 22 9.75 18.80 15.49
CA PHE A 22 10.65 19.39 14.47
C PHE A 22 10.05 20.11 13.25
N THR A 23 8.74 20.35 13.14
CA THR A 23 8.22 21.22 12.04
C THR A 23 6.97 22.03 12.45
N PRO A 24 7.01 23.38 12.41
CA PRO A 24 5.87 24.24 12.78
C PRO A 24 4.69 24.22 11.79
N ASP A 25 4.87 23.72 10.56
CA ASP A 25 3.88 23.82 9.48
C ASP A 25 2.88 22.65 9.39
N PHE A 26 2.94 21.68 10.30
CA PHE A 26 2.11 20.46 10.30
C PHE A 26 0.61 20.69 10.62
N THR A 27 0.18 21.93 10.84
CA THR A 27 -1.16 22.22 11.40
C THR A 27 -2.20 22.68 10.39
N LYS A 28 -1.86 22.82 9.10
CA LYS A 28 -2.84 23.13 8.06
C LYS A 28 -3.26 21.89 7.27
N SER A 29 -4.40 21.35 7.71
CA SER A 29 -5.39 20.63 6.91
C SER A 29 -5.22 19.12 6.68
N LEU A 30 -5.35 18.36 7.78
CA LEU A 30 -5.89 16.99 7.74
C LEU A 30 -7.32 16.98 8.31
N ILE A 31 -8.34 17.06 7.45
CA ILE A 31 -9.72 16.77 7.89
C ILE A 31 -9.87 15.26 7.90
N MET A 32 -9.61 14.63 9.05
CA MET A 32 -10.02 13.24 9.29
C MET A 32 -11.55 13.17 9.15
N LYS A 33 -12.03 12.64 8.02
CA LYS A 33 -13.45 12.42 7.77
C LYS A 33 -13.90 11.19 8.57
N LEU A 34 -14.52 11.42 9.72
CA LEU A 34 -15.20 10.39 10.49
C LEU A 34 -16.63 10.24 9.95
N SER A 35 -17.05 9.02 9.65
CA SER A 35 -18.47 8.70 9.46
C SER A 35 -19.25 8.98 10.74
N GLY A 36 -20.58 9.12 10.64
CA GLY A 36 -21.42 9.30 11.84
C GLY A 36 -21.28 8.16 12.87
N ALA A 37 -21.02 6.94 12.39
CA ALA A 37 -20.76 5.78 13.24
C ALA A 37 -19.40 5.87 13.94
N GLU A 38 -18.34 6.24 13.22
CA GLU A 38 -17.01 6.45 13.80
C GLU A 38 -17.00 7.62 14.79
N LEU A 39 -17.67 8.73 14.47
CA LEU A 39 -17.80 9.87 15.39
C LEU A 39 -18.50 9.47 16.69
N LYS A 40 -19.56 8.66 16.60
CA LYS A 40 -20.27 8.14 17.78
C LYS A 40 -19.38 7.23 18.62
N ARG A 41 -18.61 6.34 18.00
CA ARG A 41 -17.63 5.47 18.70
C ARG A 41 -16.53 6.30 19.38
N LEU A 42 -16.01 7.32 18.70
CA LEU A 42 -14.99 8.21 19.25
C LEU A 42 -15.50 8.99 20.47
N VAL A 43 -16.70 9.57 20.37
CA VAL A 43 -17.32 10.26 21.51
C VAL A 43 -17.48 9.31 22.69
N LYS A 44 -17.98 8.09 22.46
CA LYS A 44 -18.10 7.07 23.52
C LYS A 44 -16.74 6.75 24.16
N ALA A 45 -15.73 6.55 23.34
CA ALA A 45 -14.38 6.20 23.80
C ALA A 45 -13.75 7.31 24.67
N ILE A 46 -13.81 8.57 24.21
CA ILE A 46 -13.27 9.70 24.99
C ILE A 46 -14.07 9.89 26.29
N VAL A 47 -15.40 9.79 26.26
CA VAL A 47 -16.22 9.90 27.49
C VAL A 47 -15.93 8.76 28.47
N SER A 48 -15.66 7.55 27.98
CA SER A 48 -15.27 6.39 28.79
C SER A 48 -13.92 6.62 29.48
N ALA A 49 -12.95 7.20 28.76
CA ALA A 49 -11.62 7.48 29.29
C ALA A 49 -11.55 8.72 30.18
N TYR A 50 -12.44 9.70 29.97
CA TYR A 50 -12.51 10.97 30.68
C TYR A 50 -13.95 11.23 31.16
N PRO A 51 -14.40 10.54 32.22
CA PRO A 51 -15.81 10.56 32.64
C PRO A 51 -16.22 11.89 33.29
N THR A 52 -15.26 12.69 33.75
CA THR A 52 -15.53 14.01 34.35
C THR A 52 -14.98 15.14 33.47
N LYS A 53 -15.60 16.32 33.59
CA LYS A 53 -15.15 17.53 32.90
C LYS A 53 -13.71 17.89 33.28
N ASN A 54 -13.33 17.68 34.54
CA ASN A 54 -11.98 18.00 35.02
C ASN A 54 -10.92 17.10 34.40
N ASP A 55 -11.19 15.79 34.30
CA ASP A 55 -10.24 14.85 33.67
C ASP A 55 -10.02 15.20 32.20
N LEU A 56 -11.11 15.52 31.48
CA LEU A 56 -11.03 15.96 30.09
C LEU A 56 -10.28 17.30 29.97
N ALA A 57 -10.52 18.24 30.88
CA ALA A 57 -9.86 19.54 30.90
C ALA A 57 -8.35 19.40 31.12
N MET A 58 -7.93 18.55 32.06
CA MET A 58 -6.52 18.28 32.32
C MET A 58 -5.82 17.70 31.09
N MET A 59 -6.43 16.72 30.40
CA MET A 59 -5.85 16.17 29.18
C MET A 59 -5.73 17.23 28.07
N VAL A 60 -6.76 18.04 27.87
CA VAL A 60 -6.74 19.09 26.83
C VAL A 60 -5.73 20.20 27.17
N GLU A 61 -5.60 20.56 28.44
CA GLU A 61 -4.65 21.60 28.88
C GLU A 61 -3.20 21.10 28.84
N PHE A 62 -2.93 19.90 29.35
CA PHE A 62 -1.56 19.38 29.42
C PHE A 62 -1.04 18.85 28.08
N GLU A 63 -1.86 18.16 27.30
CA GLU A 63 -1.40 17.50 26.07
C GLU A 63 -1.67 18.31 24.80
N LEU A 64 -2.68 19.18 24.82
CA LEU A 64 -3.06 20.00 23.65
C LEU A 64 -2.77 21.48 23.83
N GLU A 65 -2.35 21.91 25.03
CA GLU A 65 -2.09 23.31 25.40
C GLU A 65 -3.30 24.22 25.15
N GLU A 66 -4.51 23.69 25.32
CA GLU A 66 -5.76 24.38 25.00
C GLU A 66 -6.68 24.47 26.22
N ASN A 67 -7.47 25.54 26.30
CA ASN A 67 -8.45 25.70 27.37
C ASN A 67 -9.78 25.07 26.96
N LEU A 68 -10.18 23.98 27.62
CA LEU A 68 -11.41 23.24 27.29
C LEU A 68 -12.65 24.15 27.30
N ASP A 69 -12.80 25.04 28.29
CA ASP A 69 -13.94 25.94 28.41
C ASP A 69 -14.01 26.97 27.28
N ALA A 70 -12.86 27.38 26.73
CA ALA A 70 -12.79 28.31 25.61
C ALA A 70 -13.16 27.65 24.27
N ILE A 71 -12.91 26.35 24.11
CA ILE A 71 -13.06 25.65 22.82
C ILE A 71 -14.30 24.75 22.74
N ALA A 72 -14.82 24.27 23.88
CA ALA A 72 -15.96 23.36 23.94
C ALA A 72 -16.69 23.46 25.29
N GLY A 73 -17.80 24.20 25.32
CA GLY A 73 -18.73 24.22 26.46
C GLY A 73 -19.90 23.25 26.29
N GLY A 74 -20.49 22.77 27.38
CA GLY A 74 -21.64 21.87 27.33
C GLY A 74 -22.23 21.58 28.70
N GLU A 75 -23.43 21.01 28.71
CA GLU A 75 -24.17 20.71 29.95
C GLU A 75 -23.69 19.42 30.63
N ASN A 76 -23.11 18.51 29.86
CA ASN A 76 -22.54 17.25 30.33
C ASN A 76 -21.32 16.86 29.50
N VAL A 77 -20.51 15.93 30.01
CA VAL A 77 -19.23 15.54 29.39
C VAL A 77 -19.40 15.02 27.97
N THR A 78 -20.48 14.28 27.69
CA THR A 78 -20.78 13.80 26.33
C THR A 78 -20.98 14.95 25.34
N ASP A 79 -21.74 15.98 25.73
CA ASP A 79 -21.97 17.18 24.91
C ASP A 79 -20.67 17.98 24.73
N ILE A 80 -19.86 18.10 25.79
CA ILE A 80 -18.55 18.75 25.74
C ILE A 80 -17.63 18.02 24.74
N VAL A 81 -17.50 16.69 24.83
CA VAL A 81 -16.67 15.88 23.92
C VAL A 81 -17.19 15.98 22.47
N PHE A 82 -18.50 15.93 22.27
CA PHE A 82 -19.09 16.05 20.94
C PHE A 82 -18.79 17.42 20.31
N LYS A 83 -18.87 18.51 21.08
CA LYS A 83 -18.54 19.86 20.61
C LYS A 83 -17.04 20.06 20.44
N LEU A 84 -16.22 19.50 21.33
CA LEU A 84 -14.77 19.47 21.19
C LEU A 84 -14.36 18.85 19.85
N LEU A 85 -15.02 17.75 19.46
CA LEU A 85 -14.78 17.10 18.17
C LEU A 85 -15.32 17.92 16.99
N THR A 86 -16.60 18.33 17.03
CA THR A 86 -17.29 18.90 15.86
C THR A 86 -17.06 20.39 15.65
N ARG A 87 -16.73 21.14 16.70
CA ARG A 87 -16.54 22.61 16.65
C ARG A 87 -15.08 23.04 16.74
N TRP A 88 -14.23 22.21 17.36
CA TRP A 88 -12.81 22.49 17.48
C TRP A 88 -11.95 21.54 16.65
N ALA A 89 -11.98 20.23 16.95
CA ALA A 89 -11.01 19.29 16.42
C ALA A 89 -11.13 19.06 14.91
N ILE A 90 -12.31 18.69 14.42
CA ILE A 90 -12.54 18.38 12.99
C ILE A 90 -12.33 19.62 12.10
N PRO A 91 -12.93 20.80 12.38
CA PRO A 91 -12.76 21.98 11.53
C PRO A 91 -11.31 22.50 11.47
N ARG A 92 -10.50 22.24 12.50
CA ARG A 92 -9.10 22.68 12.60
C ARG A 92 -8.09 21.59 12.26
N GLY A 93 -8.55 20.40 11.84
CA GLY A 93 -7.68 19.26 11.55
C GLY A 93 -6.90 18.72 12.76
N LYS A 94 -7.42 18.91 13.98
CA LYS A 94 -6.81 18.46 15.24
C LYS A 94 -7.34 17.12 15.73
N THR A 95 -8.25 16.46 15.01
CA THR A 95 -8.86 15.18 15.40
C THR A 95 -7.82 14.12 15.75
N TYR A 96 -6.78 13.98 14.93
CA TYR A 96 -5.72 13.01 15.20
C TYR A 96 -4.96 13.32 16.49
N ARG A 97 -4.58 14.59 16.70
CA ARG A 97 -3.88 15.02 17.91
C ARG A 97 -4.72 14.78 19.16
N LEU A 98 -6.03 15.06 19.09
CA LEU A 98 -6.95 14.81 20.20
C LEU A 98 -7.05 13.31 20.53
N ILE A 99 -7.13 12.44 19.52
CA ILE A 99 -7.15 10.98 19.74
C ILE A 99 -5.85 10.50 20.37
N LEU A 100 -4.70 10.99 19.87
CA LEU A 100 -3.38 10.60 20.38
C LEU A 100 -3.19 11.05 21.82
N ALA A 101 -3.45 12.33 22.12
CA ALA A 101 -3.37 12.89 23.48
C ALA A 101 -4.26 12.13 24.46
N ALA A 102 -5.51 11.88 24.07
CA ALA A 102 -6.45 11.11 24.87
C ALA A 102 -5.92 9.69 25.16
N TYR A 103 -5.33 9.02 24.17
CA TYR A 103 -4.82 7.66 24.32
C TYR A 103 -3.53 7.61 25.15
N GLU A 104 -2.57 8.50 24.91
CA GLU A 104 -1.29 8.53 25.65
C GLU A 104 -1.50 8.83 27.13
N THR A 105 -2.50 9.65 27.47
CA THR A 105 -2.86 9.94 28.87
C THR A 105 -3.64 8.79 29.54
N ASN A 106 -4.39 7.97 28.80
CA ASN A 106 -5.17 6.86 29.36
C ASN A 106 -5.14 5.60 28.46
N PRO A 107 -3.97 4.94 28.30
CA PRO A 107 -3.79 3.85 27.34
C PRO A 107 -4.48 2.55 27.74
N ASP A 108 -4.81 2.38 29.02
CA ASP A 108 -5.44 1.18 29.56
C ASP A 108 -6.98 1.21 29.44
N ASN A 109 -7.58 2.32 29.00
CA ASN A 109 -9.02 2.37 28.76
C ASN A 109 -9.42 1.50 27.55
N PRO A 110 -10.29 0.48 27.71
CA PRO A 110 -10.55 -0.49 26.66
C PRO A 110 -11.30 0.08 25.45
N ASP A 111 -12.27 0.99 25.66
CA ASP A 111 -13.01 1.62 24.55
C ASP A 111 -12.08 2.53 23.73
N LEU A 112 -11.19 3.27 24.40
CA LEU A 112 -10.24 4.17 23.76
C LEU A 112 -9.12 3.40 23.05
N LYS A 113 -8.63 2.33 23.65
CA LYS A 113 -7.68 1.41 23.03
C LYS A 113 -8.26 0.75 21.78
N GLU A 114 -9.48 0.20 21.86
CA GLU A 114 -10.16 -0.39 20.71
C GLU A 114 -10.35 0.63 19.58
N PHE A 115 -10.74 1.87 19.90
CA PHE A 115 -10.88 2.92 18.91
C PHE A 115 -9.52 3.32 18.31
N TYR A 116 -8.49 3.51 19.15
CA TYR A 116 -7.14 3.88 18.74
C TYR A 116 -6.53 2.81 17.81
N GLU A 117 -6.63 1.54 18.18
CA GLU A 117 -6.16 0.42 17.36
C GLU A 117 -6.94 0.34 16.03
N SER A 118 -8.26 0.48 16.06
CA SER A 118 -9.10 0.37 14.85
C SER A 118 -9.05 1.56 13.90
N VAL A 119 -8.60 2.74 14.34
CA VAL A 119 -8.61 3.97 13.51
C VAL A 119 -7.22 4.56 13.30
N VAL A 120 -6.31 4.45 14.28
CA VAL A 120 -4.95 5.02 14.17
C VAL A 120 -3.96 3.98 13.66
N ILE A 121 -3.94 2.76 14.24
CA ILE A 121 -3.03 1.70 13.80
C ILE A 121 -3.48 1.14 12.44
N ASN A 122 -4.78 0.84 12.30
CA ASN A 122 -5.40 0.39 11.04
C ASN A 122 -5.57 1.46 9.95
N LYS A 123 -5.13 2.71 10.15
CA LYS A 123 -5.03 3.71 9.05
C LYS A 123 -3.61 4.22 8.82
N ARG A 124 -2.65 3.99 9.73
CA ARG A 124 -1.23 4.37 9.56
C ARG A 124 -0.33 3.29 8.98
N PHE A 125 -0.59 2.01 9.24
CA PHE A 125 0.32 0.93 8.85
C PHE A 125 -0.34 -0.21 8.07
N ILE A 126 -1.65 -0.40 8.27
CA ILE A 126 -2.44 -1.38 7.53
C ILE A 126 -3.45 -0.58 6.72
N THR A 127 -3.31 -0.51 5.40
CA THR A 127 -4.46 -0.13 4.58
C THR A 127 -5.37 -1.34 4.50
N ASP A 128 -6.21 -1.53 5.52
CA ASP A 128 -7.40 -2.34 5.36
C ASP A 128 -8.36 -1.55 4.48
N SER A 129 -8.04 -1.44 3.19
CA SER A 129 -9.13 -1.42 2.22
C SER A 129 -9.86 -2.73 2.48
N PRO A 130 -11.19 -2.71 2.70
CA PRO A 130 -11.95 -3.94 2.66
C PRO A 130 -11.56 -4.61 1.35
N VAL A 131 -10.86 -5.74 1.40
CA VAL A 131 -10.54 -6.49 0.20
C VAL A 131 -11.88 -6.91 -0.34
N ILE A 132 -12.41 -6.12 -1.28
CA ILE A 132 -13.54 -6.55 -2.06
C ILE A 132 -13.00 -7.79 -2.77
N THR A 133 -13.52 -8.96 -2.39
CA THR A 133 -13.14 -10.26 -2.96
C THR A 133 -13.75 -10.38 -4.36
N THR A 134 -13.57 -9.36 -5.19
CA THR A 134 -13.95 -9.35 -6.59
C THR A 134 -12.86 -10.06 -7.37
N ASP A 135 -13.30 -11.00 -8.21
CA ASP A 135 -12.45 -11.65 -9.18
C ASP A 135 -12.02 -10.62 -10.24
N PHE A 136 -10.74 -10.63 -10.61
CA PHE A 136 -10.22 -9.77 -11.68
C PHE A 136 -9.07 -10.45 -12.43
N GLY A 137 -8.83 -10.04 -13.68
CA GLY A 137 -7.87 -10.68 -14.59
C GLY A 137 -8.36 -12.01 -15.17
N PRO A 138 -7.50 -12.78 -15.88
CA PRO A 138 -7.85 -14.08 -16.45
C PRO A 138 -8.19 -15.15 -15.40
N ASN A 139 -8.84 -16.23 -15.83
CA ASN A 139 -9.22 -17.34 -14.96
C ASN A 139 -8.00 -18.13 -14.48
N ILE A 140 -7.93 -18.40 -13.19
CA ILE A 140 -6.81 -19.12 -12.56
C ILE A 140 -7.11 -20.62 -12.48
N ASN A 141 -6.22 -21.44 -13.03
CA ASN A 141 -6.21 -22.89 -12.85
C ASN A 141 -5.36 -23.26 -11.62
N TRP A 142 -5.92 -23.10 -10.43
CA TRP A 142 -5.24 -23.34 -9.16
C TRP A 142 -4.74 -24.79 -9.04
N LYS A 143 -3.44 -24.99 -8.75
CA LYS A 143 -2.88 -26.32 -8.44
C LYS A 143 -2.32 -26.47 -7.02
N GLY A 144 -2.33 -25.39 -6.22
CA GLY A 144 -1.92 -25.45 -4.83
C GLY A 144 -2.89 -26.24 -3.96
N GLU A 145 -2.53 -26.43 -2.69
CA GLU A 145 -3.38 -27.12 -1.73
C GLU A 145 -4.73 -26.42 -1.53
N THR A 146 -5.75 -27.21 -1.20
CA THR A 146 -7.13 -26.75 -0.97
C THR A 146 -7.58 -26.90 0.48
N ASP A 147 -6.73 -27.45 1.35
CA ASP A 147 -7.05 -27.70 2.75
C ASP A 147 -6.96 -26.41 3.58
N GLU A 148 -8.11 -25.98 4.12
CA GLU A 148 -8.28 -24.71 4.84
C GLU A 148 -7.27 -24.51 5.99
N ILE A 149 -6.85 -25.58 6.66
CA ILE A 149 -5.89 -25.52 7.79
C ILE A 149 -4.48 -25.17 7.31
N GLN A 150 -4.04 -25.73 6.17
CA GLN A 150 -2.71 -25.42 5.61
C GLN A 150 -2.69 -24.00 5.03
N LEU A 151 -3.80 -23.58 4.42
CA LEU A 151 -4.00 -22.24 3.87
C LEU A 151 -4.08 -21.15 4.95
N GLN A 152 -4.67 -21.44 6.12
CA GLN A 152 -4.67 -20.51 7.26
C GLN A 152 -3.27 -20.23 7.81
N ASN A 153 -2.32 -21.16 7.68
CA ASN A 153 -0.93 -20.91 8.09
C ASN A 153 -0.22 -19.92 7.16
N TRP A 154 -0.56 -19.89 5.86
CA TRP A 154 -0.02 -18.92 4.90
C TRP A 154 -0.56 -17.50 5.10
N LEU A 155 -1.72 -17.36 5.75
CA LEU A 155 -2.42 -16.09 5.96
C LEU A 155 -2.06 -15.39 7.27
N LYS A 156 -1.26 -16.00 8.15
CA LYS A 156 -0.83 -15.36 9.39
C LYS A 156 0.22 -14.28 9.08
N PRO A 157 -0.01 -13.01 9.48
CA PRO A 157 1.02 -11.99 9.43
C PRO A 157 2.04 -12.28 10.54
N ASN A 158 2.96 -13.21 10.30
CA ASN A 158 4.10 -13.39 11.19
C ASN A 158 5.20 -12.44 10.74
N PHE A 159 5.06 -11.16 11.08
CA PHE A 159 6.19 -10.24 11.06
C PHE A 159 6.46 -9.82 12.49
N ASP A 160 7.28 -10.60 13.21
CA ASP A 160 7.76 -10.17 14.53
C ASP A 160 8.69 -8.96 14.36
N TYR A 161 9.49 -8.92 13.29
CA TYR A 161 10.36 -7.79 12.91
C TYR A 161 10.56 -7.71 11.39
N LEU A 162 10.55 -6.49 10.82
CA LEU A 162 11.03 -6.22 9.46
C LEU A 162 12.42 -5.58 9.52
N ASP A 163 13.35 -6.12 8.74
CA ASP A 163 14.69 -5.55 8.62
C ASP A 163 14.64 -4.15 7.98
N VAL A 164 15.38 -3.19 8.52
CA VAL A 164 15.44 -1.82 7.97
C VAL A 164 16.06 -1.82 6.57
N GLY A 165 17.02 -2.71 6.32
CA GLY A 165 17.58 -2.92 4.99
C GLY A 165 16.54 -3.42 3.99
N PHE A 166 15.64 -4.31 4.41
CA PHE A 166 14.50 -4.75 3.61
C PHE A 166 13.59 -3.56 3.24
N LEU A 167 13.23 -2.71 4.22
CA LEU A 167 12.42 -1.52 3.96
C LEU A 167 13.12 -0.52 3.02
N LYS A 168 14.43 -0.33 3.19
CA LYS A 168 15.22 0.51 2.30
C LYS A 168 15.19 0.00 0.85
N ARG A 169 15.34 -1.31 0.65
CA ARG A 169 15.24 -1.93 -0.68
C ARG A 169 13.82 -1.81 -1.25
N ALA A 170 12.79 -1.90 -0.41
CA ALA A 170 11.41 -1.65 -0.82
C ALA A 170 11.22 -0.24 -1.39
N ILE A 171 11.75 0.76 -0.67
CA ILE A 171 11.72 2.17 -1.10
C ILE A 171 12.51 2.33 -2.41
N GLU A 172 13.68 1.72 -2.52
CA GLU A 172 14.48 1.76 -3.76
C GLU A 172 13.73 1.16 -4.95
N GLN A 173 13.05 0.01 -4.80
CA GLN A 173 12.26 -0.60 -5.87
C GLN A 173 10.96 0.17 -6.16
N SER A 174 10.38 0.87 -5.18
CA SER A 174 9.17 1.69 -5.40
C SER A 174 9.36 2.77 -6.46
N ALA A 175 10.60 3.25 -6.66
CA ALA A 175 10.96 4.19 -7.72
C ALA A 175 10.73 3.64 -9.14
N SER A 176 10.68 2.31 -9.29
CA SER A 176 10.42 1.63 -10.57
C SER A 176 8.94 1.44 -10.89
N VAL A 177 8.05 1.66 -9.91
CA VAL A 177 6.64 1.30 -10.02
C VAL A 177 5.81 2.56 -10.24
N CYS A 178 4.85 2.48 -11.18
CA CYS A 178 3.94 3.57 -11.47
C CYS A 178 2.48 3.11 -11.45
N ARG A 179 1.58 4.06 -11.13
CA ARG A 179 0.16 3.93 -11.43
C ARG A 179 -0.08 4.24 -12.90
N ILE A 180 -0.77 3.36 -13.60
CA ILE A 180 -1.23 3.58 -14.97
C ILE A 180 -2.68 4.04 -14.91
N GLU A 181 -2.98 5.13 -15.59
CA GLU A 181 -4.34 5.66 -15.76
C GLU A 181 -4.67 5.78 -17.24
N ILE A 182 -5.86 5.33 -17.63
CA ILE A 182 -6.44 5.59 -18.96
C ILE A 182 -7.74 6.37 -18.72
N PRO A 183 -7.67 7.72 -18.60
CA PRO A 183 -8.77 8.54 -18.11
C PRO A 183 -10.07 8.41 -18.91
N SER A 184 -9.98 8.34 -20.24
CA SER A 184 -11.15 8.22 -21.13
C SER A 184 -11.96 6.94 -20.88
N ARG A 185 -11.32 5.91 -20.34
CA ARG A 185 -11.93 4.61 -20.03
C ARG A 185 -12.13 4.38 -18.53
N LYS A 186 -11.66 5.29 -17.66
CA LYS A 186 -11.63 5.11 -16.20
C LYS A 186 -10.94 3.81 -15.78
N ILE A 187 -9.89 3.42 -16.51
CA ILE A 187 -9.08 2.24 -16.18
C ILE A 187 -7.90 2.68 -15.33
N MET A 188 -7.59 1.85 -14.33
CA MET A 188 -6.40 1.97 -13.50
C MET A 188 -5.65 0.64 -13.48
N GLY A 189 -4.33 0.71 -13.44
CA GLY A 189 -3.44 -0.43 -13.37
C GLY A 189 -2.11 -0.07 -12.72
N THR A 190 -1.22 -1.03 -12.64
CA THR A 190 0.15 -0.84 -12.16
C THR A 190 1.13 -1.18 -13.28
N GLY A 191 2.26 -0.49 -13.33
CA GLY A 191 3.35 -0.78 -14.26
C GLY A 191 4.71 -0.75 -13.57
N VAL A 192 5.67 -1.44 -14.16
CA VAL A 192 7.07 -1.49 -13.68
C VAL A 192 8.03 -1.08 -14.79
N LEU A 193 8.90 -0.12 -14.49
CA LEU A 193 10.00 0.31 -15.34
C LEU A 193 11.11 -0.74 -15.30
N ILE A 194 11.45 -1.36 -16.43
CA ILE A 194 12.47 -2.43 -16.51
C ILE A 194 13.75 -1.99 -17.23
N THR A 195 13.72 -0.89 -17.96
CA THR A 195 14.90 -0.17 -18.50
C THR A 195 14.66 1.33 -18.33
N PRO A 196 15.63 2.24 -18.55
CA PRO A 196 15.45 3.67 -18.29
C PRO A 196 14.19 4.31 -18.90
N ASN A 197 13.64 3.73 -19.96
CA ASN A 197 12.48 4.25 -20.68
C ASN A 197 11.46 3.19 -21.14
N LYS A 198 11.51 1.95 -20.64
CA LYS A 198 10.55 0.89 -21.03
C LYS A 198 9.83 0.33 -19.82
N ILE A 199 8.49 0.33 -19.90
CA ILE A 199 7.60 -0.16 -18.85
C ILE A 199 6.92 -1.46 -19.28
N LEU A 200 6.75 -2.34 -18.31
CA LEU A 200 5.97 -3.56 -18.42
C LEU A 200 4.69 -3.44 -17.58
N THR A 201 3.58 -3.95 -18.10
CA THR A 201 2.28 -4.10 -17.41
C THR A 201 1.48 -5.20 -18.12
N ASN A 202 0.24 -5.47 -17.71
CA ASN A 202 -0.59 -6.47 -18.38
C ASN A 202 -1.22 -5.96 -19.67
N TYR A 203 -1.36 -6.86 -20.65
CA TYR A 203 -2.05 -6.55 -21.91
C TYR A 203 -3.51 -6.17 -21.66
N HIS A 204 -4.21 -6.88 -20.78
CA HIS A 204 -5.63 -6.62 -20.50
C HIS A 204 -5.89 -5.24 -19.89
N VAL A 205 -4.90 -4.56 -19.30
CA VAL A 205 -5.04 -3.16 -18.83
C VAL A 205 -5.31 -2.23 -20.01
N PHE A 206 -4.65 -2.48 -21.15
CA PHE A 206 -4.81 -1.69 -22.38
C PHE A 206 -5.85 -2.29 -23.33
N HIS A 207 -6.31 -3.52 -23.08
CA HIS A 207 -7.32 -4.21 -23.88
C HIS A 207 -8.33 -4.97 -22.98
N PRO A 208 -9.14 -4.28 -22.17
CA PRO A 208 -10.05 -4.92 -21.22
C PRO A 208 -11.22 -5.65 -21.87
N ASN A 209 -11.55 -5.33 -23.13
CA ASN A 209 -12.64 -5.94 -23.90
C ASN A 209 -12.36 -5.84 -25.40
N GLU A 210 -13.13 -6.57 -26.22
CA GLU A 210 -12.95 -6.64 -27.68
C GLU A 210 -13.14 -5.31 -28.42
N GLU A 211 -13.88 -4.37 -27.82
CA GLU A 211 -14.10 -3.02 -28.37
C GLU A 211 -12.95 -2.05 -28.06
N SER A 212 -11.97 -2.48 -27.28
CA SER A 212 -10.82 -1.65 -26.89
C SER A 212 -9.80 -1.56 -28.02
N ASN A 213 -9.31 -0.35 -28.24
CA ASN A 213 -8.22 -0.12 -29.18
C ASN A 213 -6.95 0.20 -28.38
N ILE A 214 -5.98 -0.71 -28.43
CA ILE A 214 -4.73 -0.61 -27.66
C ILE A 214 -3.96 0.68 -27.97
N GLU A 215 -3.98 1.14 -29.21
CA GLU A 215 -3.26 2.32 -29.66
C GLU A 215 -3.91 3.62 -29.16
N ASN A 216 -5.24 3.66 -29.09
CA ASN A 216 -5.96 4.80 -28.50
C ASN A 216 -5.74 4.84 -26.98
N ASN A 217 -5.81 3.68 -26.33
CA ASN A 217 -5.56 3.55 -24.89
C ASN A 217 -4.11 3.91 -24.55
N ALA A 218 -3.14 3.53 -25.38
CA ALA A 218 -1.74 3.92 -25.25
C ALA A 218 -1.53 5.45 -25.37
N ARG A 219 -2.22 6.12 -26.29
CA ARG A 219 -2.15 7.59 -26.42
C ARG A 219 -2.77 8.34 -25.25
N ASP A 220 -3.80 7.77 -24.62
CA ASP A 220 -4.50 8.35 -23.47
C ASP A 220 -3.82 8.00 -22.13
N ALA A 221 -2.88 7.05 -22.13
CA ALA A 221 -2.26 6.56 -20.91
C ALA A 221 -1.38 7.61 -20.22
N VAL A 222 -1.54 7.71 -18.91
CA VAL A 222 -0.71 8.50 -18.01
C VAL A 222 -0.05 7.59 -16.98
N LEU A 223 1.26 7.74 -16.84
CA LEU A 223 2.10 6.97 -15.93
C LEU A 223 2.49 7.87 -14.76
N LYS A 224 2.04 7.54 -13.54
CA LYS A 224 2.34 8.33 -12.33
C LYS A 224 3.33 7.58 -11.43
N PHE A 225 4.56 8.06 -11.41
CA PHE A 225 5.62 7.55 -10.54
C PHE A 225 5.64 8.27 -9.20
N GLY A 226 6.01 7.56 -8.15
CA GLY A 226 6.14 8.13 -6.81
C GLY A 226 4.81 8.55 -6.19
N PHE A 227 3.69 7.99 -6.67
CA PHE A 227 2.35 8.28 -6.17
C PHE A 227 2.13 7.60 -4.80
N PHE A 228 2.51 8.30 -3.74
CA PHE A 228 2.52 7.81 -2.37
C PHE A 228 1.54 8.59 -1.49
N THR A 229 1.20 7.99 -0.36
CA THR A 229 0.65 8.76 0.76
C THR A 229 1.77 9.66 1.29
N SER A 230 1.55 10.97 1.25
CA SER A 230 2.38 11.98 1.90
C SER A 230 2.38 11.83 3.41
N ASP A 231 3.35 12.44 4.09
CA ASP A 231 3.49 12.40 5.55
C ASP A 231 2.25 12.90 6.32
N ASP A 232 1.42 13.71 5.68
CA ASP A 232 0.16 14.24 6.22
C ASP A 232 -1.06 13.33 5.96
N GLY A 233 -0.88 12.19 5.30
CA GLY A 233 -1.97 11.28 4.92
C GLY A 233 -2.69 11.64 3.62
N GLY A 234 -2.33 12.75 2.97
CA GLY A 234 -2.78 13.09 1.62
C GLY A 234 -2.07 12.26 0.56
N GLU A 235 -2.54 12.27 -0.68
CA GLU A 235 -1.81 11.66 -1.80
C GLU A 235 -0.94 12.73 -2.45
N ASN A 236 0.35 12.44 -2.65
CA ASN A 236 1.19 13.31 -3.47
C ASN A 236 0.75 13.20 -4.94
N SER A 237 1.08 14.18 -5.78
CA SER A 237 0.70 14.13 -7.20
C SER A 237 1.53 13.15 -8.03
N GLY A 238 2.65 12.66 -7.49
CA GLY A 238 3.69 11.95 -8.23
C GLY A 238 4.29 12.76 -9.39
N ASN A 239 5.19 12.13 -10.13
CA ASN A 239 5.67 12.58 -11.44
C ASN A 239 4.87 11.88 -12.54
N SER A 240 4.24 12.66 -13.42
CA SER A 240 3.42 12.14 -14.52
C SER A 240 4.17 12.13 -15.84
N PHE A 241 4.08 11.01 -16.56
CA PHE A 241 4.65 10.80 -17.89
C PHE A 241 3.59 10.25 -18.85
N LYS A 242 3.82 10.46 -20.14
CA LYS A 242 3.08 9.82 -21.23
C LYS A 242 3.92 8.74 -21.91
N LEU A 243 3.28 7.94 -22.74
CA LEU A 243 3.97 7.06 -23.67
C LEU A 243 4.50 7.83 -24.87
N ASP A 244 5.46 7.23 -25.57
CA ASP A 244 6.03 7.79 -26.79
C ASP A 244 4.96 8.02 -27.87
N ASN A 245 4.95 9.21 -28.47
CA ASN A 245 3.91 9.60 -29.43
C ASN A 245 3.98 8.85 -30.77
N GLN A 246 5.14 8.30 -31.13
CA GLN A 246 5.35 7.65 -32.43
C GLN A 246 5.20 6.13 -32.32
N LYS A 247 5.83 5.53 -31.32
CA LYS A 247 5.86 4.08 -31.11
C LYS A 247 5.66 3.74 -29.62
N PRO A 248 4.45 3.94 -29.07
CA PRO A 248 4.18 3.70 -27.66
C PRO A 248 4.21 2.21 -27.29
N ILE A 249 3.86 1.30 -28.22
CA ILE A 249 3.79 -0.14 -28.00
C ILE A 249 4.97 -0.81 -28.71
N LEU A 250 5.81 -1.52 -27.95
CA LEU A 250 6.99 -2.21 -28.48
C LEU A 250 6.71 -3.68 -28.76
N ARG A 251 6.06 -4.36 -27.81
CA ARG A 251 5.66 -5.77 -27.90
C ARG A 251 4.50 -6.05 -26.95
N PHE A 252 3.70 -7.07 -27.24
CA PHE A 252 2.69 -7.57 -26.32
C PHE A 252 2.43 -9.05 -26.53
N SER A 253 1.88 -9.69 -25.51
CA SER A 253 1.32 -11.04 -25.54
C SER A 253 -0.08 -10.98 -24.97
N LYS A 254 -1.05 -11.57 -25.69
CA LYS A 254 -2.47 -11.51 -25.32
C LYS A 254 -2.76 -12.27 -24.02
N THR A 255 -3.95 -12.04 -23.46
CA THR A 255 -4.41 -12.67 -22.22
C THR A 255 -4.43 -14.20 -22.28
N GLU A 256 -4.63 -14.81 -23.44
CA GLU A 256 -4.59 -16.28 -23.61
C GLU A 256 -3.17 -16.87 -23.60
N HIS A 257 -2.15 -16.01 -23.52
CA HIS A 257 -0.74 -16.36 -23.53
C HIS A 257 -0.06 -15.84 -22.25
N LEU A 258 0.76 -14.80 -22.34
CA LEU A 258 1.54 -14.26 -21.22
C LEU A 258 1.02 -12.90 -20.71
N ASP A 259 -0.11 -12.41 -21.23
CA ASP A 259 -0.82 -11.22 -20.74
C ASP A 259 0.09 -10.03 -20.36
N TYR A 260 1.00 -9.65 -21.24
CA TYR A 260 1.90 -8.52 -21.00
C TYR A 260 1.90 -7.54 -22.17
N ILE A 261 2.24 -6.30 -21.87
CA ILE A 261 2.53 -5.28 -22.86
C ILE A 261 3.78 -4.50 -22.44
N LEU A 262 4.73 -4.40 -23.37
CA LEU A 262 5.95 -3.62 -23.26
C LEU A 262 5.73 -2.28 -23.95
N LEU A 263 5.89 -1.21 -23.19
CA LEU A 263 5.58 0.15 -23.60
C LEU A 263 6.83 1.04 -23.58
N GLN A 264 6.90 1.95 -24.53
CA GLN A 264 7.93 2.98 -24.62
C GLN A 264 7.44 4.25 -23.93
N VAL A 265 8.15 4.69 -22.90
CA VAL A 265 7.86 5.95 -22.21
C VAL A 265 8.48 7.12 -22.97
N GLU A 266 7.86 8.30 -22.90
CA GLU A 266 8.41 9.53 -23.46
C GLU A 266 9.81 9.85 -22.92
N SER A 267 10.65 10.46 -23.75
CA SER A 267 12.08 10.67 -23.45
C SER A 267 12.36 11.54 -22.22
N LYS A 268 11.38 12.32 -21.75
CA LYS A 268 11.49 13.16 -20.55
C LYS A 268 11.85 12.34 -19.31
N ILE A 269 11.41 11.08 -19.21
CA ILE A 269 11.72 10.20 -18.07
C ILE A 269 13.23 10.04 -17.83
N ASN A 270 14.04 10.08 -18.89
CA ASN A 270 15.50 9.93 -18.80
C ASN A 270 16.20 11.07 -18.05
N GLN A 271 15.48 12.17 -17.77
CA GLN A 271 16.01 13.31 -17.02
C GLN A 271 15.76 13.18 -15.50
N GLU A 272 14.86 12.27 -15.09
CA GLU A 272 14.54 12.03 -13.69
C GLU A 272 15.56 11.10 -13.04
N LYS A 273 16.25 11.58 -12.00
CA LYS A 273 17.28 10.81 -11.29
C LYS A 273 16.72 9.87 -10.24
N ASP A 274 15.53 10.19 -9.74
CA ASP A 274 14.88 9.46 -8.65
C ASP A 274 14.02 8.30 -9.15
N ILE A 275 13.72 8.27 -10.45
CA ILE A 275 13.04 7.14 -11.10
C ILE A 275 14.10 6.19 -11.66
N LYS A 276 14.06 4.94 -11.21
CA LYS A 276 15.07 3.93 -11.57
C LYS A 276 14.40 2.64 -12.02
N PRO A 277 14.95 1.92 -13.00
CA PRO A 277 14.43 0.63 -13.39
C PRO A 277 14.50 -0.38 -12.24
N ALA A 278 13.54 -1.30 -12.21
CA ALA A 278 13.54 -2.44 -11.30
C ALA A 278 14.80 -3.29 -11.50
N ARG A 279 15.29 -3.89 -10.43
CA ARG A 279 16.32 -4.92 -10.53
C ARG A 279 15.68 -6.21 -11.05
N TRP A 280 16.28 -6.85 -12.04
CA TRP A 280 15.79 -8.11 -12.59
C TRP A 280 16.93 -8.97 -13.13
N ASP A 281 16.65 -10.26 -13.28
CA ASP A 281 17.47 -11.23 -14.00
C ASP A 281 16.53 -12.07 -14.88
N GLY A 282 16.71 -12.00 -16.19
CA GLY A 282 15.85 -12.66 -17.19
C GLY A 282 15.86 -14.19 -17.14
N LYS A 283 16.72 -14.79 -16.32
CA LYS A 283 16.79 -16.24 -16.09
C LYS A 283 16.39 -16.63 -14.67
N LYS A 284 16.24 -15.67 -13.75
CA LYS A 284 15.91 -15.95 -12.36
C LYS A 284 14.46 -16.41 -12.27
N LEU A 285 14.27 -17.48 -11.50
CA LEU A 285 12.97 -18.07 -11.25
C LEU A 285 12.71 -18.05 -9.74
N PRO A 286 11.46 -17.78 -9.32
CA PRO A 286 11.09 -17.93 -7.93
C PRO A 286 11.11 -19.41 -7.53
N ILE A 287 11.18 -19.68 -6.22
CA ILE A 287 11.10 -21.02 -5.65
C ILE A 287 9.84 -21.10 -4.79
N GLU A 288 9.18 -22.26 -4.77
CA GLU A 288 8.05 -22.51 -3.89
C GLU A 288 8.42 -22.29 -2.42
N LYS A 289 7.46 -21.78 -1.64
CA LYS A 289 7.63 -21.38 -0.24
C LYS A 289 8.65 -20.26 -0.01
N MET A 290 9.08 -19.54 -1.05
CA MET A 290 9.79 -18.28 -0.84
C MET A 290 8.83 -17.14 -0.53
N GLY A 291 9.38 -16.11 0.11
CA GLY A 291 8.72 -14.85 0.29
C GLY A 291 8.56 -14.12 -1.04
N ILE A 292 7.45 -13.40 -1.19
CA ILE A 292 7.20 -12.57 -2.35
C ILE A 292 6.67 -11.21 -1.89
N SER A 293 7.17 -10.14 -2.51
CA SER A 293 6.80 -8.77 -2.21
C SER A 293 6.14 -8.14 -3.43
N VAL A 294 4.96 -7.53 -3.26
CA VAL A 294 4.19 -6.92 -4.34
C VAL A 294 4.01 -5.44 -4.05
N LEU A 295 4.58 -4.60 -4.92
CA LEU A 295 4.37 -3.14 -4.93
C LEU A 295 3.28 -2.81 -5.95
N GLN A 296 2.21 -2.15 -5.50
CA GLN A 296 0.96 -2.09 -6.27
C GLN A 296 0.16 -0.82 -5.98
N HIS A 297 -0.73 -0.47 -6.90
CA HIS A 297 -1.76 0.57 -6.74
C HIS A 297 -3.16 -0.07 -6.61
N PRO A 298 -3.47 -0.71 -5.47
CA PRO A 298 -4.76 -1.35 -5.26
C PRO A 298 -5.87 -0.29 -5.24
N GLU A 299 -6.99 -0.60 -5.86
CA GLU A 299 -8.14 0.28 -6.12
C GLU A 299 -7.79 1.57 -6.88
N GLY A 300 -6.57 1.63 -7.41
CA GLY A 300 -5.99 2.84 -7.98
C GLY A 300 -5.49 3.83 -6.94
N ASP A 301 -5.39 3.49 -5.66
CA ASP A 301 -4.91 4.38 -4.60
C ASP A 301 -3.38 4.58 -4.64
N SER A 302 -2.87 5.41 -3.72
CA SER A 302 -1.45 5.47 -3.35
C SER A 302 -0.79 4.09 -3.23
N MET A 303 0.49 4.00 -3.61
CA MET A 303 1.20 2.72 -3.65
C MET A 303 1.19 2.01 -2.29
N LYS A 304 0.95 0.70 -2.31
CA LYS A 304 0.99 -0.19 -1.16
C LYS A 304 1.97 -1.34 -1.38
N LEU A 305 2.56 -1.82 -0.29
CA LEU A 305 3.43 -2.98 -0.26
C LEU A 305 2.70 -4.15 0.42
N SER A 306 2.67 -5.30 -0.24
CA SER A 306 2.14 -6.57 0.29
C SER A 306 3.28 -7.58 0.37
N ILE A 307 3.58 -8.09 1.57
CA ILE A 307 4.72 -8.99 1.85
C ILE A 307 4.18 -10.33 2.37
N SER A 308 4.87 -11.40 2.02
CA SER A 308 4.70 -12.73 2.60
C SER A 308 6.06 -13.41 2.80
N HIS A 309 6.15 -14.34 3.76
CA HIS A 309 7.37 -15.13 4.03
C HIS A 309 7.40 -16.45 3.24
N ASP A 310 6.26 -17.14 3.13
CA ASP A 310 6.12 -18.39 2.36
C ASP A 310 5.03 -18.24 1.29
N GLY A 311 5.04 -17.10 0.59
CA GLY A 311 3.91 -16.67 -0.23
C GLY A 311 3.70 -17.47 -1.51
N ILE A 312 4.75 -18.10 -2.04
CA ILE A 312 4.73 -18.78 -3.33
C ILE A 312 4.23 -20.21 -3.15
N THR A 313 3.12 -20.53 -3.80
CA THR A 313 2.40 -21.80 -3.65
C THR A 313 2.62 -22.76 -4.83
N GLY A 314 3.17 -22.27 -5.94
CA GLY A 314 3.47 -23.09 -7.10
C GLY A 314 4.19 -22.32 -8.19
N VAL A 315 5.16 -22.95 -8.87
CA VAL A 315 5.90 -22.37 -9.99
C VAL A 315 5.80 -23.29 -11.21
N TYR A 316 5.24 -22.78 -12.31
CA TYR A 316 4.91 -23.55 -13.51
C TYR A 316 5.69 -23.04 -14.72
N HIS A 317 6.95 -23.49 -14.83
CA HIS A 317 7.87 -23.03 -15.87
C HIS A 317 7.33 -23.18 -17.30
N ASN A 318 6.71 -24.33 -17.61
CA ASN A 318 6.25 -24.62 -18.97
C ASN A 318 5.13 -23.70 -19.45
N SER A 319 4.30 -23.20 -18.53
CA SER A 319 3.23 -22.25 -18.84
C SER A 319 3.62 -20.80 -18.56
N GLY A 320 4.81 -20.56 -17.99
CA GLY A 320 5.24 -19.21 -17.61
C GLY A 320 4.46 -18.62 -16.42
N LEU A 321 3.91 -19.46 -15.53
CA LEU A 321 3.02 -19.01 -14.45
C LEU A 321 3.63 -19.21 -13.05
N VAL A 322 3.21 -18.39 -12.10
CA VAL A 322 3.47 -18.53 -10.66
C VAL A 322 2.19 -18.25 -9.87
N GLN A 323 1.95 -19.00 -8.81
CA GLN A 323 0.80 -18.83 -7.91
C GLN A 323 1.27 -18.45 -6.51
N TYR A 324 0.53 -17.55 -5.85
CA TYR A 324 0.88 -17.02 -4.52
C TYR A 324 -0.33 -16.44 -3.77
N VAL A 325 -0.12 -16.06 -2.50
CA VAL A 325 -1.21 -15.66 -1.58
C VAL A 325 -1.24 -14.18 -1.16
N ASN A 326 -0.27 -13.35 -1.57
CA ASN A 326 -0.22 -11.93 -1.20
C ASN A 326 -1.53 -11.19 -1.46
N LYS A 327 -1.93 -10.29 -0.55
CA LYS A 327 -3.10 -9.43 -0.76
C LYS A 327 -2.91 -8.57 -2.01
N THR A 328 -3.91 -8.56 -2.89
CA THR A 328 -4.04 -7.66 -4.05
C THR A 328 -5.50 -7.21 -4.20
N ALA A 329 -5.75 -6.16 -4.99
CA ALA A 329 -7.09 -5.67 -5.30
C ALA A 329 -7.16 -5.18 -6.77
N LEU A 330 -8.34 -4.77 -7.24
CA LEU A 330 -8.48 -4.15 -8.57
C LEU A 330 -7.43 -3.05 -8.77
N GLY A 331 -6.88 -2.84 -9.97
CA GLY A 331 -5.79 -1.88 -10.19
C GLY A 331 -4.38 -2.41 -9.88
N SER A 332 -4.27 -3.57 -9.23
CA SER A 332 -2.98 -4.25 -9.02
C SER A 332 -2.49 -4.98 -10.26
N SER A 333 -3.29 -5.15 -11.31
CA SER A 333 -2.86 -5.75 -12.58
C SER A 333 -1.61 -5.03 -13.12
N GLY A 334 -0.57 -5.80 -13.42
CA GLY A 334 0.72 -5.32 -13.87
C GLY A 334 1.69 -4.97 -12.75
N SER A 335 1.33 -5.27 -11.49
CA SER A 335 2.24 -5.04 -10.36
C SER A 335 3.45 -5.97 -10.42
N PRO A 336 4.66 -5.45 -10.19
CA PRO A 336 5.84 -6.29 -10.07
C PRO A 336 5.78 -7.13 -8.79
N CYS A 337 6.15 -8.40 -8.93
CA CYS A 337 6.38 -9.31 -7.82
C CYS A 337 7.89 -9.54 -7.68
N PHE A 338 8.41 -9.19 -6.50
CA PHE A 338 9.81 -9.29 -6.15
C PHE A 338 10.07 -10.47 -5.22
N ASP A 339 11.23 -11.11 -5.39
CA ASP A 339 11.76 -12.05 -4.39
C ASP A 339 12.41 -11.34 -3.20
N GLU A 340 12.99 -12.10 -2.28
CA GLU A 340 13.64 -11.59 -1.06
C GLU A 340 14.88 -10.71 -1.33
N ASP A 341 15.52 -10.87 -2.50
CA ASP A 341 16.63 -10.05 -2.98
C ASP A 341 16.17 -8.77 -3.69
N TRP A 342 14.86 -8.54 -3.74
CA TRP A 342 14.23 -7.46 -4.50
C TRP A 342 14.53 -7.53 -6.01
N CYS A 343 14.68 -8.73 -6.56
CA CYS A 343 14.66 -8.97 -8.00
C CYS A 343 13.23 -9.21 -8.48
N LEU A 344 12.83 -8.55 -9.56
CA LEU A 344 11.57 -8.82 -10.26
C LEU A 344 11.58 -10.25 -10.81
N VAL A 345 10.63 -11.06 -10.34
CA VAL A 345 10.50 -12.48 -10.72
C VAL A 345 9.18 -12.78 -11.42
N ALA A 346 8.16 -11.95 -11.24
CA ALA A 346 6.87 -12.11 -11.90
C ALA A 346 6.08 -10.79 -12.03
N LEU A 347 5.05 -10.81 -12.88
CA LEU A 347 4.09 -9.73 -13.07
C LEU A 347 2.70 -10.22 -12.62
N HIS A 348 2.08 -9.57 -11.64
CA HIS A 348 0.74 -9.93 -11.17
C HIS A 348 -0.30 -9.73 -12.28
N HIS A 349 -1.15 -10.73 -12.56
CA HIS A 349 -2.19 -10.61 -13.60
C HIS A 349 -3.61 -10.94 -13.16
N ALA A 350 -3.80 -11.73 -12.10
CA ALA A 350 -5.12 -12.24 -11.74
C ALA A 350 -5.28 -12.54 -10.25
N GLN A 351 -6.52 -12.37 -9.78
CA GLN A 351 -6.99 -12.82 -8.48
C GLN A 351 -8.32 -13.56 -8.60
N ARG A 352 -8.51 -14.61 -7.79
CA ARG A 352 -9.80 -15.28 -7.63
C ARG A 352 -10.15 -15.51 -6.17
N ALA A 353 -11.40 -15.24 -5.80
CA ALA A 353 -11.98 -15.64 -4.53
C ALA A 353 -12.23 -17.15 -4.52
N LYS A 354 -11.95 -17.77 -3.38
CA LYS A 354 -12.18 -19.18 -3.06
C LYS A 354 -12.84 -19.26 -1.69
N THR A 355 -13.44 -20.40 -1.37
CA THR A 355 -14.07 -20.63 -0.05
C THR A 355 -13.07 -20.45 1.10
N PHE A 356 -11.80 -20.75 0.84
CA PHE A 356 -10.69 -20.69 1.79
C PHE A 356 -9.88 -19.38 1.76
N GLY A 357 -10.29 -18.38 0.98
CA GLY A 357 -9.58 -17.10 0.86
C GLY A 357 -9.47 -16.61 -0.57
N THR A 358 -8.34 -16.02 -0.91
CA THR A 358 -8.09 -15.46 -2.25
C THR A 358 -6.78 -16.02 -2.79
N ILE A 359 -6.79 -16.40 -4.07
CA ILE A 359 -5.61 -16.92 -4.77
C ILE A 359 -5.19 -15.93 -5.84
N ARG A 360 -3.89 -15.87 -6.12
CA ARG A 360 -3.31 -15.00 -7.14
C ARG A 360 -2.45 -15.79 -8.08
N GLU A 361 -2.36 -15.26 -9.29
CA GLU A 361 -1.45 -15.76 -10.31
C GLU A 361 -0.68 -14.57 -10.90
N GLY A 362 0.57 -14.84 -11.27
CA GLY A 362 1.39 -13.93 -12.03
C GLY A 362 2.10 -14.65 -13.16
N ILE A 363 2.60 -13.85 -14.10
CA ILE A 363 3.38 -14.30 -15.23
C ILE A 363 4.86 -14.21 -14.86
N LEU A 364 5.60 -15.30 -15.01
CA LEU A 364 7.04 -15.35 -14.73
C LEU A 364 7.79 -14.35 -15.62
N PHE A 365 8.60 -13.48 -15.01
CA PHE A 365 9.39 -12.50 -15.75
C PHE A 365 10.36 -13.18 -16.71
N ALA A 366 10.92 -14.34 -16.33
CA ALA A 366 11.77 -15.14 -17.22
C ALA A 366 11.07 -15.57 -18.52
N ALA A 367 9.75 -15.85 -18.48
CA ALA A 367 8.98 -16.18 -19.67
C ALA A 367 8.77 -14.95 -20.56
N ILE A 368 8.43 -13.81 -19.95
CA ILE A 368 8.30 -12.52 -20.67
C ILE A 368 9.64 -12.14 -21.31
N TYR A 369 10.74 -12.25 -20.56
CA TYR A 369 12.08 -11.88 -21.00
C TYR A 369 12.51 -12.61 -22.29
N GLN A 370 12.16 -13.89 -22.43
CA GLN A 370 12.45 -14.64 -23.66
C GLN A 370 11.86 -13.98 -24.91
N GLU A 371 10.68 -13.36 -24.80
CA GLU A 371 10.02 -12.68 -25.91
C GLU A 371 10.51 -11.24 -26.13
N ILE A 372 10.92 -10.53 -25.07
CA ILE A 372 11.24 -9.10 -25.13
C ILE A 372 12.73 -8.76 -25.18
N GLN A 373 13.65 -9.72 -24.96
CA GLN A 373 15.09 -9.45 -24.83
C GLN A 373 15.69 -8.64 -26.00
N SER A 374 15.19 -8.81 -27.23
CA SER A 374 15.63 -8.03 -28.40
C SER A 374 15.18 -6.57 -28.37
N ASP A 375 14.09 -6.27 -27.66
CA ASP A 375 13.52 -4.93 -27.53
C ASP A 375 14.14 -4.16 -26.36
N LEU A 376 14.90 -4.83 -25.47
CA LEU A 376 15.54 -4.21 -24.31
C LEU A 376 16.93 -3.63 -24.61
N ALA A 377 17.51 -3.99 -25.76
CA ALA A 377 18.81 -3.49 -26.23
C ALA A 377 18.84 -1.98 -26.46
#